data_AF-A0A377Z128-F1
#
_entry.id   AF-A0A377Z128-F1
#
_cell.length_a   1.000
_cell.length_b   1.000
_cell.length_c   1.000
_cell.angle_alpha   90.00
_cell.angle_beta   90.00
_cell.angle_gamma   90.00
#
_symmetry.space_group_name_H-M   'P 1'
#
loop_
_entity.id
_entity.type
_entity.pdbx_description
1 polymer ?
#
loop_
_entity_poly.entity_id
_entity_poly.type
_entity_poly.pdbx_seq_one_letter_code
_entity_poly.pdbx_strand_id
1 'polypeptide(L)'
;MADRFDFSDAIDDAGVWSYRLTGLGRSQDAQQQMAKSTRYAVAPSFSWRPDDKTDFTFLSNFQNDPDAGYYGWLPREGTVVPYYDANGKAHKLPTDFNEGESDNKISRRQKMVGYSFSHQFDDTFTVRQNLRYADVHTLYRSVYGNGYVAPAT
;
A
#
# COMPACT_ATOMS: atom_id res chain seq x y z
N MET A 1 12.09 -3.45 10.04
CA MET A 1 12.22 -4.85 9.60
C MET A 1 11.50 -5.01 8.27
N ALA A 2 12.09 -5.71 7.31
CA ALA A 2 11.48 -5.97 6.01
C ALA A 2 11.96 -7.32 5.47
N ASP A 3 11.06 -8.29 5.43
CA ASP A 3 11.30 -9.63 4.91
C ASP A 3 10.44 -9.86 3.67
N ARG A 4 11.00 -10.57 2.71
CA ARG A 4 10.33 -10.86 1.45
C ARG A 4 10.72 -12.23 0.94
N PHE A 5 9.82 -12.83 0.17
CA PHE A 5 10.10 -14.04 -0.56
C PHE A 5 9.39 -13.99 -1.92
N ASP A 6 9.93 -14.71 -2.89
CA ASP A 6 9.35 -14.84 -4.21
C ASP A 6 9.75 -16.20 -4.78
N PHE A 7 8.78 -17.11 -4.85
CA PHE A 7 8.97 -18.46 -5.41
C PHE A 7 8.17 -18.57 -6.70
N SER A 8 8.76 -19.15 -7.73
CA SER A 8 8.08 -19.40 -8.99
C SER A 8 8.68 -20.65 -9.62
N ASP A 9 7.83 -21.54 -10.12
CA ASP A 9 8.28 -22.72 -10.84
C ASP A 9 7.19 -23.28 -11.76
N ALA A 10 7.61 -24.13 -12.69
CA ALA A 10 6.71 -25.05 -13.37
C ALA A 10 6.24 -26.14 -12.39
N ILE A 11 5.00 -26.59 -12.55
CA ILE A 11 4.43 -27.69 -11.76
C ILE A 11 4.63 -29.03 -12.48
N ASP A 12 4.67 -28.99 -13.82
CA ASP A 12 4.92 -30.12 -14.70
C ASP A 12 6.12 -29.87 -15.61
N ASP A 13 6.76 -30.96 -16.05
CA ASP A 13 7.95 -30.92 -16.91
C ASP A 13 7.72 -30.21 -18.25
N ALA A 14 6.47 -30.18 -18.74
CA ALA A 14 6.10 -29.52 -20.00
C ALA A 14 5.84 -28.02 -19.83
N GLY A 15 5.78 -27.50 -18.59
CA GLY A 15 5.56 -26.08 -18.30
C GLY A 15 4.12 -25.60 -18.58
N VAL A 16 3.17 -26.52 -18.74
CA VAL A 16 1.76 -26.19 -19.00
C VAL A 16 1.14 -25.50 -17.78
N TRP A 17 1.53 -25.90 -16.59
CA TRP A 17 1.12 -25.33 -15.32
C TRP A 17 2.32 -24.72 -14.63
N SER A 18 2.16 -23.50 -14.15
CA SER A 18 3.19 -22.82 -13.36
C SER A 18 2.56 -22.01 -12.25
N TYR A 19 3.32 -21.76 -11.19
CA TYR A 19 2.89 -20.92 -10.09
C TYR A 19 3.90 -19.82 -9.80
N ARG A 20 3.43 -18.78 -9.12
CA ARG A 20 4.28 -17.82 -8.42
C ARG A 20 3.63 -17.39 -7.12
N LEU A 21 4.42 -17.34 -6.07
CA LEU A 21 4.02 -16.89 -4.74
C LEU A 21 5.01 -15.85 -4.25
N THR A 22 4.56 -14.61 -4.24
CA THR A 22 5.34 -13.48 -3.70
C THR A 22 4.76 -13.04 -2.37
N GLY A 23 5.62 -12.77 -1.39
CA GLY A 23 5.22 -12.30 -0.07
C GLY A 23 6.12 -11.20 0.48
N LEU A 24 5.55 -10.35 1.31
CA LEU A 24 6.21 -9.23 1.96
C LEU A 24 5.68 -9.03 3.38
N GLY A 25 6.58 -8.95 4.35
CA GLY A 25 6.32 -8.42 5.68
C GLY A 25 7.22 -7.22 5.93
N ARG A 26 6.65 -6.06 6.21
CA ARG A 26 7.40 -4.83 6.53
C ARG A 26 6.79 -4.14 7.73
N SER A 27 7.65 -3.72 8.66
CA SER A 27 7.25 -2.86 9.77
C SER A 27 8.36 -1.85 10.07
N GLN A 28 7.97 -0.59 10.23
CA GLN A 28 8.84 0.53 10.56
C GLN A 28 8.07 1.64 11.26
N ASP A 29 8.79 2.46 12.03
CA ASP A 29 8.29 3.76 12.44
C ASP A 29 8.30 4.72 11.24
N ALA A 30 7.35 5.65 11.21
CA ALA A 30 7.33 6.74 10.25
C ALA A 30 8.31 7.85 10.69
N GLN A 31 8.50 8.85 9.84
CA GLN A 31 9.28 10.02 10.23
C GLN A 31 8.61 10.78 11.38
N GLN A 32 7.29 10.94 11.32
CA GLN A 32 6.52 11.62 12.35
C GLN A 32 6.41 10.74 13.60
N GLN A 33 6.62 11.36 14.76
CA GLN A 33 6.50 10.72 16.06
C GLN A 33 5.14 10.01 16.20
N MET A 34 5.07 8.93 16.97
CA MET A 34 3.86 8.11 17.19
C MET A 34 3.31 7.37 15.96
N ALA A 35 3.75 7.68 14.73
CA ALA A 35 3.24 7.03 13.53
C ALA A 35 4.07 5.81 13.15
N LYS A 36 3.39 4.73 12.76
CA LYS A 36 4.00 3.48 12.28
C LYS A 36 3.49 3.14 10.88
N SER A 37 4.30 2.38 10.14
CA SER A 37 3.92 1.80 8.86
C SER A 37 4.21 0.30 8.87
N THR A 38 3.15 -0.50 8.82
CA THR A 38 3.21 -1.95 8.83
C THR A 38 2.40 -2.50 7.67
N ARG A 39 2.99 -3.41 6.89
CA ARG A 39 2.37 -4.10 5.75
C ARG A 39 2.70 -5.58 5.76
N TYR A 40 1.66 -6.39 5.60
CA TYR A 40 1.76 -7.80 5.25
C TYR A 40 1.03 -8.02 3.93
N ALA A 41 1.70 -8.62 2.96
CA ALA A 41 1.12 -8.91 1.67
C ALA A 41 1.51 -10.30 1.17
N VAL A 42 0.59 -10.96 0.49
CA VAL A 42 0.84 -12.19 -0.26
C VAL A 42 0.09 -12.14 -1.58
N ALA A 43 0.76 -12.55 -2.66
CA ALA A 43 0.21 -12.55 -4.01
C ALA A 43 0.44 -13.92 -4.66
N PRO A 44 -0.43 -14.90 -4.41
CA PRO A 44 -0.47 -16.15 -5.16
C PRO A 44 -0.95 -15.91 -6.59
N SER A 45 -0.28 -16.55 -7.54
CA SER A 45 -0.70 -16.60 -8.94
C SER A 45 -0.41 -17.97 -9.53
N PHE A 46 -1.19 -18.30 -10.55
CA PHE A 46 -1.12 -19.59 -11.22
C PHE A 46 -1.41 -19.38 -12.70
N SER A 47 -0.61 -19.99 -13.55
CA SER A 47 -0.77 -19.90 -15.00
C SER A 47 -0.99 -21.28 -15.60
N TRP A 48 -1.83 -21.29 -16.62
CA TRP A 48 -2.15 -22.43 -17.47
C TRP A 48 -1.89 -22.05 -18.93
N ARG A 49 -1.00 -22.81 -19.56
CA ARG A 49 -0.52 -22.63 -20.93
C ARG A 49 -0.54 -23.98 -21.65
N PRO A 50 -1.72 -24.45 -22.08
CA PRO A 50 -1.85 -25.79 -22.70
C PRO A 50 -1.11 -25.90 -24.03
N ASP A 51 -0.88 -24.77 -24.71
CA ASP A 51 -0.21 -24.66 -26.00
C ASP A 51 0.41 -23.25 -26.14
N ASP A 52 1.01 -22.97 -27.30
CA ASP A 52 1.63 -21.69 -27.65
C ASP A 52 0.62 -20.57 -28.00
N LYS A 53 -0.68 -20.88 -28.01
CA LYS A 53 -1.76 -19.96 -28.41
C LYS A 53 -2.64 -19.52 -27.26
N THR A 54 -2.57 -20.20 -26.12
CA THR A 54 -3.49 -20.02 -25.00
C THR A 54 -2.74 -19.72 -23.71
N ASP A 55 -3.09 -18.59 -23.10
CA ASP A 55 -2.59 -18.17 -21.79
C ASP A 55 -3.77 -17.85 -20.88
N PHE A 56 -3.88 -18.57 -19.78
CA PHE A 56 -4.73 -18.18 -18.66
C PHE A 56 -3.86 -17.98 -17.42
N THR A 57 -4.02 -16.86 -16.73
CA THR A 57 -3.32 -16.61 -15.47
C THR A 57 -4.31 -16.14 -14.42
N PHE A 58 -4.48 -16.94 -13.37
CA PHE A 58 -5.12 -16.51 -12.14
C PHE A 58 -4.19 -15.59 -11.36
N LEU A 59 -4.72 -14.46 -10.91
CA LEU A 59 -4.01 -13.42 -10.20
C LEU A 59 -4.75 -13.10 -8.90
N SER A 60 -4.04 -13.10 -7.79
CA SER A 60 -4.59 -12.64 -6.51
C SER A 60 -3.61 -11.78 -5.72
N ASN A 61 -4.15 -10.91 -4.88
CA ASN A 61 -3.38 -10.06 -3.97
C ASN A 61 -4.17 -9.87 -2.68
N PHE A 62 -3.54 -10.23 -1.56
CA PHE A 62 -4.09 -10.02 -0.23
C PHE A 62 -3.10 -9.19 0.57
N GLN A 63 -3.53 -8.00 0.97
CA GLN A 63 -2.70 -7.04 1.70
C GLN A 63 -3.43 -6.54 2.94
N ASN A 64 -2.73 -6.57 4.07
CA ASN A 64 -3.15 -5.99 5.33
C ASN A 64 -2.12 -4.93 5.73
N ASP A 65 -2.56 -3.69 5.86
CA ASP A 65 -1.82 -2.56 6.40
C ASP A 65 -2.42 -2.22 7.79
N PRO A 66 -1.99 -2.85 8.91
CA PRO A 66 -2.49 -2.50 10.24
C PRO A 66 -2.20 -1.07 10.65
N ASP A 67 -1.08 -0.52 10.18
CA ASP A 67 -0.66 0.87 10.37
C ASP A 67 -0.25 1.43 9.00
N ALA A 68 -0.99 2.41 8.49
CA ALA A 68 -0.77 2.94 7.15
C ALA A 68 0.11 4.20 7.10
N GLY A 69 0.81 4.54 8.19
CA GLY A 69 1.69 5.70 8.29
C GLY A 69 0.99 6.97 8.77
N TYR A 70 1.71 8.09 8.65
CA TYR A 70 1.24 9.43 8.95
C TYR A 70 0.49 10.02 7.74
N TYR A 71 -0.64 10.67 8.00
CA TYR A 71 -1.48 11.33 6.99
C TYR A 71 -2.00 12.68 7.48
N GLY A 72 -1.21 13.34 8.33
CA GLY A 72 -1.54 14.62 8.94
C GLY A 72 -1.22 15.82 8.06
N TRP A 73 -1.71 17.00 8.45
CA TRP A 73 -1.51 18.27 7.77
C TRP A 73 -0.83 19.27 8.70
N LEU A 74 0.17 19.99 8.18
CA LEU A 74 0.89 21.02 8.93
C LEU A 74 0.65 22.41 8.32
N PRO A 75 0.51 23.46 9.15
CA PRO A 75 0.33 24.82 8.67
C PRO A 75 1.60 25.38 8.02
N ARG A 76 1.46 26.48 7.27
CA ARG A 76 2.58 27.23 6.69
C ARG A 76 3.49 27.80 7.78
N GLU A 77 2.88 28.31 8.84
CA GLU A 77 3.52 28.82 10.05
C GLU A 77 4.16 27.65 10.83
N GLY A 78 5.45 27.75 11.10
CA GLY A 78 6.24 26.69 11.70
C GLY A 78 6.84 25.68 10.72
N THR A 79 6.41 25.64 9.46
CA THR A 79 7.03 24.77 8.42
C THR A 79 7.82 25.59 7.40
N VAL A 80 7.15 26.41 6.60
CA VAL A 80 7.76 27.25 5.56
C VAL A 80 8.35 28.50 6.21
N VAL A 81 7.51 29.24 6.94
CA VAL A 81 7.92 30.42 7.72
C VAL A 81 7.94 30.09 9.21
N PRO A 82 8.71 30.79 10.05
CA PRO A 82 8.71 30.52 11.48
C PRO A 82 7.40 30.95 12.15
N TYR A 83 7.09 30.33 13.30
CA TYR A 83 6.19 30.94 14.30
C TYR A 83 7.03 31.65 15.37
N TYR A 84 6.42 32.53 16.16
CA TYR A 84 7.11 33.30 17.20
C TYR A 84 6.57 32.91 18.58
N ASP A 85 7.45 32.73 19.56
CA ASP A 85 7.06 32.51 20.96
C ASP A 85 6.64 33.82 21.66
N ALA A 86 6.20 33.73 22.92
CA ALA A 86 5.77 34.89 23.71
C ALA A 86 6.88 35.95 23.92
N ASN A 87 8.16 35.58 23.74
CA ASN A 87 9.29 36.50 23.83
C ASN A 87 9.69 37.07 22.46
N GLY A 88 8.94 36.76 21.39
CA GLY A 88 9.22 37.20 20.03
C GLY A 88 10.36 36.45 19.33
N LYS A 89 10.77 35.27 19.83
CA LYS A 89 11.80 34.46 19.17
C LYS A 89 11.18 33.54 18.11
N ALA A 90 11.81 33.46 16.94
CA ALA A 90 11.40 32.62 15.81
C ALA A 90 11.73 31.13 16.02
N HIS A 91 10.79 30.26 15.68
CA HIS A 91 10.89 28.79 15.77
C HIS A 91 10.29 28.08 14.56
N LYS A 92 10.72 26.84 14.32
CA LYS A 92 10.10 25.89 13.38
C LYS A 92 9.71 24.61 14.09
N LEU A 93 8.67 23.96 13.58
CA LEU A 93 8.30 22.61 13.98
C LEU A 93 9.42 21.65 13.55
N PRO A 94 9.80 20.68 14.38
CA PRO A 94 10.77 19.67 13.98
C PRO A 94 10.16 18.78 12.87
N THR A 95 11.01 18.15 12.07
CA THR A 95 10.54 17.39 10.89
C THR A 95 9.77 16.12 11.25
N ASP A 96 9.94 15.63 12.48
CA ASP A 96 9.21 14.50 13.06
C ASP A 96 7.96 14.94 13.83
N PHE A 97 7.58 16.23 13.79
CA PHE A 97 6.38 16.72 14.45
C PHE A 97 5.12 16.02 13.94
N ASN A 98 4.26 15.60 14.87
CA ASN A 98 2.96 15.00 14.62
C ASN A 98 1.91 15.82 15.40
N GLU A 99 0.97 16.42 14.68
CA GLU A 99 -0.16 17.19 15.22
C GLU A 99 -1.33 16.31 15.68
N GLY A 100 -1.24 15.00 15.43
CA GLY A 100 -2.24 14.03 15.80
C GLY A 100 -2.21 13.61 17.27
N GLU A 101 -3.19 12.80 17.65
CA GLU A 101 -3.26 12.17 18.95
C GLU A 101 -2.66 10.76 18.92
N SER A 102 -2.26 10.27 20.10
CA SER A 102 -1.72 8.91 20.27
C SER A 102 -2.66 7.80 19.77
N ASP A 103 -3.97 8.08 19.73
CA ASP A 103 -5.01 7.19 19.24
C ASP A 103 -5.29 7.32 17.72
N ASN A 104 -4.60 8.21 16.99
CA ASN A 104 -4.77 8.29 15.55
C ASN A 104 -4.42 6.95 14.88
N LYS A 105 -5.28 6.48 13.97
CA LYS A 105 -5.18 5.17 13.36
C LYS A 105 -5.64 5.19 11.92
N ILE A 106 -4.80 4.67 11.04
CA ILE A 106 -5.17 4.34 9.67
C ILE A 106 -4.81 2.88 9.45
N SER A 107 -5.81 2.07 9.09
CA SER A 107 -5.58 0.68 8.68
C SER A 107 -6.34 0.37 7.41
N ARG A 108 -5.79 -0.51 6.58
CA ARG A 108 -6.37 -0.88 5.31
C ARG A 108 -6.22 -2.38 5.05
N ARG A 109 -7.29 -3.02 4.58
CA ARG A 109 -7.31 -4.41 4.13
C ARG A 109 -7.75 -4.44 2.68
N GLN A 110 -7.00 -5.13 1.84
CA GLN A 110 -7.28 -5.28 0.42
C GLN A 110 -7.26 -6.76 0.07
N LYS A 111 -8.30 -7.22 -0.62
CA LYS A 111 -8.41 -8.57 -1.15
C LYS A 111 -8.78 -8.46 -2.61
N MET A 112 -7.97 -9.03 -3.47
CA MET A 112 -8.18 -8.99 -4.92
C MET A 112 -8.02 -10.39 -5.49
N VAL A 113 -8.95 -10.77 -6.36
CA VAL A 113 -8.89 -12.00 -7.14
C VAL A 113 -9.32 -11.70 -8.57
N GLY A 114 -8.71 -12.37 -9.53
CA GLY A 114 -8.99 -12.11 -10.93
C GLY A 114 -8.20 -13.04 -11.84
N TYR A 115 -8.29 -12.77 -13.13
CA TYR A 115 -7.50 -13.45 -14.14
C TYR A 115 -7.18 -12.55 -15.32
N SER A 116 -6.15 -12.95 -16.04
CA SER A 116 -5.84 -12.51 -17.39
C SER A 116 -5.93 -13.72 -18.31
N PHE A 117 -6.63 -13.57 -19.43
CA PHE A 117 -6.81 -14.61 -20.44
C PHE A 117 -6.49 -14.07 -21.82
N SER A 118 -5.79 -14.86 -22.61
CA SER A 118 -5.52 -14.64 -24.03
C SER A 118 -5.63 -15.96 -24.79
N HIS A 119 -6.30 -15.94 -25.93
CA HIS A 119 -6.32 -17.08 -26.84
C HIS A 119 -6.28 -16.62 -28.29
N GLN A 120 -5.32 -17.14 -29.05
CA GLN A 120 -5.18 -16.96 -30.48
C GLN A 120 -5.84 -18.13 -31.21
N PHE A 121 -6.92 -17.85 -31.94
CA PHE A 121 -7.59 -18.87 -32.75
C PHE A 121 -6.81 -19.16 -34.04
N ASP A 122 -6.30 -18.10 -34.67
CA ASP A 122 -5.54 -18.14 -35.93
C ASP A 122 -4.67 -16.86 -36.11
N ASP A 123 -4.08 -16.67 -37.28
CA ASP A 123 -3.22 -15.52 -37.59
C ASP A 123 -3.96 -14.17 -37.63
N THR A 124 -5.29 -14.19 -37.62
CA THR A 124 -6.16 -13.01 -37.70
C THR A 124 -6.84 -12.69 -36.37
N PHE A 125 -7.34 -13.70 -35.65
CA PHE A 125 -8.19 -13.52 -34.49
C PHE A 125 -7.53 -13.95 -33.18
N THR A 126 -7.46 -12.99 -32.24
CA THR A 126 -7.07 -13.20 -30.85
C THR A 126 -8.08 -12.56 -29.93
N VAL A 127 -8.52 -13.28 -28.90
CA VAL A 127 -9.39 -12.75 -27.84
C VAL A 127 -8.58 -12.56 -26.57
N ARG A 128 -8.86 -11.46 -25.87
CA ARG A 128 -8.31 -11.18 -24.55
C ARG A 128 -9.42 -10.77 -23.59
N GLN A 129 -9.35 -11.28 -22.37
CA GLN A 129 -10.27 -10.92 -21.30
C GLN A 129 -9.50 -10.76 -20.00
N ASN A 130 -9.73 -9.63 -19.32
CA ASN A 130 -9.15 -9.35 -18.02
C ASN A 130 -10.29 -9.06 -17.06
N LEU A 131 -10.27 -9.74 -15.91
CA LEU A 131 -11.28 -9.56 -14.87
C LEU A 131 -10.58 -9.44 -13.52
N ARG A 132 -11.04 -8.50 -12.69
CA ARG A 132 -10.62 -8.39 -11.30
C ARG A 132 -11.80 -7.98 -10.43
N TYR A 133 -11.99 -8.73 -9.35
CA TYR A 133 -12.84 -8.35 -8.23
C TYR A 133 -11.96 -7.91 -7.07
N ALA A 134 -12.36 -6.83 -6.39
CA ALA A 134 -11.60 -6.27 -5.28
C ALA A 134 -12.54 -5.86 -4.14
N ASP A 135 -12.18 -6.28 -2.93
CA ASP A 135 -12.79 -5.84 -1.67
C ASP A 135 -11.75 -5.05 -0.87
N VAL A 136 -12.10 -3.83 -0.50
CA VAL A 136 -11.19 -2.90 0.19
C VAL A 136 -11.89 -2.28 1.38
N HIS A 137 -11.33 -2.49 2.56
CA HIS A 137 -11.80 -1.89 3.80
C HIS A 137 -10.73 -0.97 4.37
N THR A 138 -11.11 0.26 4.71
CA THR A 138 -10.23 1.22 5.37
C THR A 138 -10.89 1.73 6.64
N LEU A 139 -10.15 1.68 7.75
CA LEU A 139 -10.50 2.39 8.98
C LEU A 139 -9.61 3.62 9.09
N TYR A 140 -10.24 4.78 9.27
CA TYR A 140 -9.56 6.04 9.50
C TYR A 140 -10.13 6.70 10.75
N ARG A 141 -9.29 6.83 11.78
CA ARG A 141 -9.57 7.51 13.04
C ARG A 141 -8.51 8.59 13.22
N SER A 142 -8.91 9.85 13.20
CA SER A 142 -7.98 10.96 13.35
C SER A 142 -8.64 12.14 14.02
N VAL A 143 -7.88 12.89 14.80
CA VAL A 143 -8.16 14.30 15.06
C VAL A 143 -7.82 15.14 13.83
N TYR A 144 -8.51 16.27 13.67
CA TYR A 144 -8.25 17.23 12.60
C TYR A 144 -7.87 18.59 13.20
N GLY A 145 -6.76 19.15 12.72
CA GLY A 145 -6.37 20.52 13.06
C GLY A 145 -7.34 21.54 12.46
N ASN A 146 -7.78 22.51 13.26
CA ASN A 146 -8.69 23.58 12.82
C ASN A 146 -7.95 24.87 12.41
N GLY A 147 -6.62 24.82 12.30
CA GLY A 147 -5.76 25.95 11.94
C GLY A 147 -4.69 26.27 12.98
N TYR A 148 -3.81 27.22 12.64
CA TYR A 148 -2.85 27.77 13.58
C TYR A 148 -3.53 28.83 14.47
N VAL A 149 -3.37 28.69 15.78
CA VAL A 149 -3.75 29.72 16.75
C VAL A 149 -2.46 30.26 17.34
N ALA A 150 -2.21 31.55 17.16
CA ALA A 150 -1.05 32.20 17.75
C ALA A 150 -1.12 32.11 19.29
N PRO A 151 0.02 31.98 20.00
CA PRO A 151 0.04 32.09 21.44
C PRO A 151 -0.66 33.38 21.88
N ALA A 152 -1.59 33.28 22.84
CA ALA A 152 -2.17 34.48 23.44
C ALA A 152 -1.04 35.29 24.08
N THR A 153 -0.96 36.57 23.73
CA THR A 153 -0.07 37.57 24.35
C THR A 153 -0.47 37.84 25.79
#